data_AF-A0A8X6TC39-F1
#
_entry.id   AF-A0A8X6TC39-F1
#
_cell.length_a   1.000
_cell.length_b   1.000
_cell.length_c   1.000
_cell.angle_alpha   90.00
_cell.angle_beta   90.00
_cell.angle_gamma   90.00
#
_symmetry.space_group_name_H-M   'P 1'
#
loop_
_entity.id
_entity.type
_entity.pdbx_description
1 polymer ?
#
loop_
_entity_poly.entity_id
_entity_poly.type
_entity_poly.pdbx_seq_one_letter_code
_entity_poly.pdbx_strand_id
1 'polypeptide(L)'
;MLKYLRSFFLYYCIRVLWFSVHFKTYTMHKVLLLVIVGIAVSEALECYKGICDIVRCRQVTKRDCKKKGEVFIRNGGFCGCCNACRAIIKEGGSCLLEEEKGAPPPVQCEKGTTYFDTRFYRKMYKILLLVLVSIAVADAAVCRKDTCSTVRCKAAECKKDEIFVEKGGYCGCCDACRKIIKEGESCPLELRGVPPTSQCEEGTTCMEVDNKRICVSDCD
;
A
#
# COMPACT_ATOMS: atom_id res chain seq x y z
N MET A 1 -9.61 -32.10 5.00
CA MET A 1 -9.40 -30.63 5.08
C MET A 1 -8.18 -30.12 4.30
N LEU A 2 -7.01 -30.79 4.30
CA LEU A 2 -5.80 -30.27 3.61
C LEU A 2 -5.90 -30.11 2.08
N LYS A 3 -6.77 -30.84 1.38
CA LYS A 3 -6.93 -30.71 -0.09
C LYS A 3 -7.67 -29.43 -0.51
N TYR A 4 -8.54 -28.88 0.34
CA TYR A 4 -9.30 -27.65 0.03
C TYR A 4 -8.45 -26.38 0.16
N LEU A 5 -7.46 -26.37 1.05
CA LEU A 5 -6.53 -25.24 1.23
C LEU A 5 -5.60 -25.03 0.02
N ARG A 6 -5.23 -26.11 -0.68
CA ARG A 6 -4.33 -26.04 -1.85
C ARG A 6 -4.99 -25.38 -3.05
N SER A 7 -6.26 -25.69 -3.31
CA SER A 7 -7.03 -25.06 -4.39
C SER A 7 -7.37 -23.59 -4.12
N PHE A 8 -7.58 -23.22 -2.84
CA PHE A 8 -7.80 -21.81 -2.47
C PHE A 8 -6.54 -20.96 -2.66
N PHE A 9 -5.36 -21.49 -2.30
CA PHE A 9 -4.09 -20.80 -2.52
C PHE A 9 -3.75 -20.63 -4.00
N LEU A 10 -3.96 -21.66 -4.83
CA LEU A 10 -3.74 -21.56 -6.27
C LEU A 10 -4.70 -20.56 -6.93
N TYR A 11 -5.97 -20.55 -6.53
CA TYR A 11 -6.94 -19.59 -7.07
C TYR A 11 -6.62 -18.15 -6.66
N TYR A 12 -6.15 -17.94 -5.42
CA TYR A 12 -5.73 -16.61 -4.95
C TYR A 12 -4.44 -16.14 -5.65
N CYS A 13 -3.45 -17.02 -5.82
CA CYS A 13 -2.22 -16.70 -6.55
C CYS A 13 -2.50 -16.34 -8.02
N ILE A 14 -3.38 -17.08 -8.71
CA ILE A 14 -3.73 -16.80 -10.11
C ILE A 14 -4.50 -15.47 -10.23
N ARG A 15 -5.42 -15.17 -9.29
CA ARG A 15 -6.14 -13.89 -9.29
C ARG A 15 -5.24 -12.69 -8.97
N VAL A 16 -4.28 -12.85 -8.05
CA VAL A 16 -3.29 -11.81 -7.73
C VAL A 16 -2.34 -11.59 -8.91
N LEU A 17 -1.88 -12.66 -9.57
CA LEU A 17 -1.03 -12.56 -10.77
C LEU A 17 -1.75 -11.93 -11.96
N TRP A 18 -3.05 -12.19 -12.15
CA TRP A 18 -3.83 -11.58 -13.24
C TRP A 18 -4.14 -10.08 -12.97
N PHE A 19 -4.33 -9.70 -11.71
CA PHE A 19 -4.49 -8.28 -11.33
C PHE A 19 -3.19 -7.48 -11.44
N SER A 20 -2.01 -8.11 -11.32
CA SER A 20 -0.71 -7.43 -11.40
C SER A 20 -0.26 -7.01 -12.81
N VAL A 21 -0.85 -7.55 -13.89
CA VAL A 21 -0.37 -7.29 -15.26
C VAL A 21 -1.00 -6.02 -15.88
N HIS A 22 -2.21 -5.63 -15.46
CA HIS A 22 -2.90 -4.43 -15.99
C HIS A 22 -2.77 -3.16 -15.12
N PHE A 23 -2.04 -3.22 -14.01
CA PHE A 23 -2.11 -2.23 -12.90
C PHE A 23 -0.83 -1.39 -12.73
N LYS A 24 0.00 -1.26 -13.78
CA LYS A 24 1.45 -1.04 -13.60
C LYS A 24 1.97 0.39 -13.42
N THR A 25 1.19 1.46 -13.55
CA THR A 25 1.70 2.82 -13.21
C THR A 25 0.62 3.75 -12.65
N TYR A 26 -0.58 3.75 -13.23
CA TYR A 26 -1.65 4.67 -12.81
C TYR A 26 -2.27 4.35 -11.44
N THR A 27 -2.07 3.14 -10.94
CA THR A 27 -2.77 2.68 -9.74
C THR A 27 -1.91 2.64 -8.49
N MET A 28 -0.58 2.59 -8.59
CA MET A 28 0.28 2.77 -7.42
C MET A 28 0.17 4.17 -6.82
N HIS A 29 0.09 5.22 -7.65
CA HIS A 29 -0.17 6.59 -7.16
C HIS A 29 -1.54 6.72 -6.52
N LYS A 30 -2.59 6.09 -7.07
CA LYS A 30 -3.93 6.10 -6.48
C LYS A 30 -3.98 5.33 -5.15
N VAL A 31 -3.30 4.20 -5.03
CA VAL A 31 -3.20 3.44 -3.78
C VAL A 31 -2.42 4.24 -2.74
N LEU A 32 -1.31 4.87 -3.12
CA LEU A 32 -0.55 5.73 -2.22
C LEU A 32 -1.37 6.94 -1.75
N LEU A 33 -2.09 7.61 -2.65
CA LEU A 33 -3.02 8.68 -2.31
C LEU A 33 -4.13 8.20 -1.37
N LEU A 34 -4.73 7.03 -1.61
CA LEU A 34 -5.76 6.47 -0.73
C LEU A 34 -5.19 6.11 0.66
N VAL A 35 -3.93 5.66 0.74
CA VAL A 35 -3.26 5.42 2.03
C VAL A 35 -2.99 6.74 2.75
N ILE A 36 -2.49 7.78 2.07
CA ILE A 36 -2.24 9.10 2.66
C ILE A 36 -3.55 9.74 3.15
N VAL A 37 -4.60 9.72 2.32
CA VAL A 37 -5.93 10.21 2.69
C VAL A 37 -6.50 9.38 3.85
N GLY A 38 -6.35 8.05 3.82
CA GLY A 38 -6.79 7.18 4.91
C GLY A 38 -6.10 7.48 6.25
N ILE A 39 -4.80 7.80 6.23
CA ILE A 39 -4.06 8.20 7.42
C ILE A 39 -4.55 9.56 7.92
N ALA A 40 -4.77 10.53 7.03
CA ALA A 40 -5.24 11.87 7.40
C ALA A 40 -6.64 11.89 8.07
N VAL A 41 -7.53 10.95 7.72
CA VAL A 41 -8.87 10.86 8.34
C VAL A 41 -8.81 10.24 9.76
N SER A 42 -7.68 9.66 10.17
CA SER A 42 -7.54 9.07 11.51
C SER A 42 -7.48 10.10 12.63
N GLU A 43 -7.06 11.33 12.34
CA GLU A 43 -6.61 12.27 13.37
C GLU A 43 -7.67 13.30 13.79
N ALA A 44 -8.79 13.44 13.09
CA ALA A 44 -9.67 14.59 13.29
C ALA A 44 -11.06 14.21 13.85
N LEU A 45 -11.10 13.90 15.15
CA LEU A 45 -12.23 14.30 15.99
C LEU A 45 -11.71 15.29 17.04
N GLU A 46 -11.05 16.35 16.57
CA GLU A 46 -10.78 17.50 17.41
C GLU A 46 -12.12 18.13 17.78
N CYS A 47 -12.30 18.39 19.07
CA CYS A 47 -13.48 19.07 19.56
C CYS A 47 -13.51 20.49 19.00
N TYR A 48 -14.44 20.78 18.08
CA TYR A 48 -14.58 22.10 17.49
C TYR A 48 -15.26 23.08 18.45
N LYS A 49 -14.94 24.38 18.32
CA LYS A 49 -15.56 25.45 19.11
C LYS A 49 -17.06 25.51 18.81
N GLY A 50 -17.90 25.37 19.83
CA GLY A 50 -19.37 25.36 19.72
C GLY A 50 -20.01 23.97 19.88
N ILE A 51 -19.23 22.90 20.00
CA ILE A 51 -19.80 21.57 20.23
C ILE A 51 -20.55 21.47 21.57
N CYS A 52 -20.14 22.24 22.58
CA CYS A 52 -20.81 22.26 23.89
C CYS A 52 -22.22 22.86 23.85
N ASP A 53 -22.55 23.66 22.83
CA ASP A 53 -23.88 24.25 22.69
C ASP A 53 -24.91 23.21 22.20
N ILE A 54 -24.43 22.15 21.55
CA ILE A 54 -25.26 21.10 20.95
C ILE A 54 -25.34 19.88 21.87
N VAL A 55 -24.27 19.61 22.63
CA VAL A 55 -24.17 18.43 23.49
C VAL A 55 -25.08 18.55 24.71
N ARG A 56 -26.05 17.64 24.82
CA ARG A 56 -26.90 17.53 26.01
C ARG A 56 -26.21 16.73 27.11
N CYS A 57 -25.63 17.44 28.07
CA CYS A 57 -25.01 16.82 29.23
C CYS A 57 -26.04 16.33 30.25
N ARG A 58 -25.82 15.11 30.77
CA ARG A 58 -26.50 14.67 32.00
C ARG A 58 -25.98 15.48 33.18
N GLN A 59 -26.88 16.01 34.00
CA GLN A 59 -26.51 16.68 35.25
C GLN A 59 -26.05 15.65 36.26
N VAL A 60 -24.74 15.60 36.53
CA VAL A 60 -24.12 14.70 37.50
C VAL A 60 -23.64 15.54 38.68
N THR A 61 -23.94 15.12 39.90
CA THR A 61 -23.52 15.82 41.12
C THR A 61 -22.37 15.12 41.82
N LYS A 62 -21.66 15.84 42.70
CA LYS A 62 -20.62 15.25 43.56
C LYS A 62 -21.13 14.06 44.41
N ARG A 63 -22.41 14.10 44.81
CA ARG A 63 -23.04 13.03 45.59
C ARG A 63 -23.21 11.76 44.76
N ASP A 64 -23.50 11.90 43.47
CA ASP A 64 -23.68 10.77 42.56
C ASP A 64 -22.36 10.03 42.33
N CYS A 65 -21.26 10.75 42.13
CA CYS A 65 -19.94 10.13 41.99
C CYS A 65 -19.48 9.46 43.30
N LYS A 66 -19.70 10.13 44.44
CA LYS A 66 -19.31 9.57 45.74
C LYS A 66 -20.02 8.25 46.05
N LYS A 67 -21.29 8.10 45.67
CA LYS A 67 -22.04 6.84 45.82
C LYS A 67 -21.43 5.67 45.05
N LYS A 68 -20.67 5.95 43.98
CA LYS A 68 -19.99 4.96 43.15
C LYS A 68 -18.52 4.75 43.53
N GLY A 69 -18.00 5.48 44.51
CA GLY A 69 -16.56 5.49 44.79
C GLY A 69 -15.72 6.18 43.71
N GLU A 70 -16.33 7.05 42.92
CA GLU A 70 -15.70 7.79 41.82
C GLU A 70 -15.44 9.24 42.20
N VAL A 71 -14.49 9.88 41.51
CA VAL A 71 -14.16 11.31 41.68
C VAL A 71 -14.91 12.15 40.67
N PHE A 72 -15.49 13.25 41.16
CA PHE A 72 -16.20 14.22 40.34
C PHE A 72 -15.22 15.16 39.64
N ILE A 73 -15.26 15.20 38.31
CA ILE A 73 -14.43 16.07 37.47
C ILE A 73 -15.34 17.05 36.73
N ARG A 74 -15.11 18.35 36.95
CA ARG A 74 -15.76 19.39 36.16
C ARG A 74 -15.21 19.35 34.75
N ASN A 75 -16.08 19.42 33.74
CA ASN A 75 -15.66 19.43 32.34
C ASN A 75 -14.78 18.22 31.97
N GLY A 76 -14.99 17.08 32.61
CA GLY A 76 -14.26 15.84 32.36
C GLY A 76 -14.91 14.90 31.33
N GLY A 77 -16.09 15.29 30.85
CA GLY A 77 -16.97 14.60 29.92
C GLY A 77 -16.63 14.84 28.44
N PHE A 78 -17.57 14.47 27.56
CA PHE A 78 -17.45 14.63 26.10
C PHE A 78 -16.93 16.03 25.72
N CYS A 79 -15.79 16.09 25.03
CA CYS A 79 -15.13 17.32 24.60
C CYS A 79 -14.94 18.40 25.69
N GLY A 80 -14.89 18.00 26.97
CA GLY A 80 -14.83 18.93 28.10
C GLY A 80 -16.14 19.70 28.38
N CYS A 81 -17.25 19.36 27.71
CA CYS A 81 -18.52 20.07 27.87
C CYS A 81 -19.30 19.62 29.11
N CYS A 82 -19.15 18.36 29.52
CA CYS A 82 -19.95 17.77 30.59
C CYS A 82 -19.13 17.49 31.86
N ASN A 83 -19.78 17.56 33.01
CA ASN A 83 -19.24 16.97 34.24
C ASN A 83 -19.29 15.45 34.15
N ALA A 84 -18.29 14.77 34.72
CA ALA A 84 -18.21 13.32 34.72
C ALA A 84 -17.72 12.78 36.07
N CYS A 85 -18.09 11.54 36.35
CA CYS A 85 -17.47 10.75 37.41
C CYS A 85 -16.39 9.87 36.80
N ARG A 86 -15.23 9.76 37.45
CA ARG A 86 -14.17 8.84 37.02
C ARG A 86 -13.68 7.97 38.17
N ALA A 87 -13.41 6.71 37.88
CA ALA A 87 -12.73 5.84 38.82
C ALA A 87 -11.22 6.13 38.82
N ILE A 88 -10.63 6.13 40.02
CA ILE A 88 -9.17 6.24 40.20
C ILE A 88 -8.61 4.82 40.25
N ILE A 89 -7.70 4.51 39.32
CA ILE A 89 -6.94 3.26 39.37
C ILE A 89 -5.66 3.52 40.18
N LYS A 90 -5.43 2.70 41.21
CA LYS A 90 -4.22 2.74 42.04
C LYS A 90 -3.04 2.10 41.31
N GLU A 91 -1.82 2.34 41.81
CA GLU A 91 -0.59 1.71 41.32
C GLU A 91 -0.74 0.20 41.10
N GLY A 92 -0.25 -0.29 39.96
CA GLY A 92 -0.32 -1.70 39.56
C GLY A 92 -1.58 -2.10 38.77
N GLY A 93 -2.59 -1.23 38.64
CA GLY A 93 -3.74 -1.47 37.77
C GLY A 93 -3.45 -1.18 36.29
N SER A 94 -3.99 -1.98 35.38
CA SER A 94 -3.92 -1.71 33.94
C SER A 94 -5.05 -0.77 33.51
N CYS A 95 -4.73 0.43 33.02
CA CYS A 95 -5.69 1.37 32.42
C CYS A 95 -6.13 0.90 31.00
N LEU A 96 -6.45 -0.38 30.80
CA LEU A 96 -6.94 -0.87 29.50
C LEU A 96 -8.40 -0.47 29.33
N LEU A 97 -8.63 0.66 28.67
CA LEU A 97 -9.95 1.06 28.25
C LEU A 97 -10.12 0.84 26.75
N GLU A 98 -11.28 0.29 26.39
CA GLU A 98 -11.77 0.41 25.02
C GLU A 98 -12.30 1.84 24.85
N GLU A 99 -11.50 2.68 24.20
CA GLU A 99 -11.98 3.98 23.74
C GLU A 99 -13.02 3.77 22.64
N GLU A 100 -14.30 3.92 22.98
CA GLU A 100 -15.27 4.34 21.99
C GLU A 100 -14.97 5.78 21.59
N LYS A 101 -14.76 6.00 20.30
CA LYS A 101 -14.39 7.30 19.74
C LYS A 101 -15.31 8.41 20.27
N GLY A 102 -14.73 9.40 20.95
CA GLY A 102 -15.42 10.59 21.45
C GLY A 102 -15.86 10.53 22.92
N ALA A 103 -15.90 9.35 23.55
CA ALA A 103 -16.14 9.27 24.99
C ALA A 103 -14.82 9.45 25.74
N PRO A 104 -14.75 10.35 26.76
CA PRO A 104 -13.58 10.39 27.62
C PRO A 104 -13.45 9.06 28.38
N PRO A 105 -12.23 8.56 28.59
CA PRO A 105 -12.01 7.35 29.36
C PRO A 105 -12.62 7.48 30.77
N PRO A 106 -13.43 6.51 31.24
CA PRO A 106 -14.07 6.56 32.56
C PRO A 106 -13.08 6.45 33.73
N VAL A 107 -11.81 6.18 33.47
CA VAL A 107 -10.78 6.11 34.50
C VAL A 107 -9.75 7.22 34.34
N GLN A 108 -9.20 7.67 35.46
CA GLN A 108 -8.06 8.58 35.49
C GLN A 108 -6.93 7.87 36.24
N CYS A 109 -5.78 7.69 35.57
CA CYS A 109 -4.60 7.10 36.19
C CYS A 109 -3.92 8.18 37.07
N GLU A 110 -3.28 7.76 38.16
CA GLU A 110 -2.61 8.66 39.10
C GLU A 110 -1.39 9.35 38.45
N LYS A 111 -1.04 10.56 38.92
CA LYS A 111 0.11 11.33 38.40
C LYS A 111 1.38 10.49 38.51
N GLY A 112 2.07 10.29 37.40
CA GLY A 112 3.33 9.53 37.34
C GLY A 112 3.24 8.20 36.58
N THR A 113 2.05 7.80 36.14
CA THR A 113 1.88 6.61 35.28
C THR A 113 1.93 7.00 33.80
N THR A 114 2.69 6.25 33.00
CA THR A 114 2.75 6.42 31.54
C THR A 114 1.80 5.43 30.87
N TYR A 115 0.95 5.91 29.96
CA TYR A 115 0.02 5.08 29.20
C TYR A 115 0.76 4.46 28.00
N PHE A 116 0.85 3.12 27.97
CA PHE A 116 1.45 2.40 26.86
C PHE A 116 0.35 1.73 26.03
N ASP A 117 -0.05 2.38 24.93
CA ASP A 117 -1.09 1.83 24.04
C ASP A 117 -0.52 0.72 23.15
N THR A 118 -0.69 -0.53 23.58
CA THR A 118 -0.29 -1.72 22.81
C THR A 118 -1.11 -1.91 21.52
N ARG A 119 -2.25 -1.23 21.38
CA ARG A 119 -3.17 -1.34 20.23
C ARG A 119 -2.63 -0.56 19.02
N PHE A 120 -1.95 0.57 19.25
CA PHE A 120 -1.27 1.35 18.21
C PHE A 120 -0.15 0.53 17.56
N TYR A 121 0.69 -0.12 18.35
CA TYR A 121 1.74 -1.00 17.84
C TYR A 121 1.18 -2.15 17.01
N ARG A 122 0.03 -2.73 17.42
CA ARG A 122 -0.64 -3.82 16.69
C ARG A 122 -1.09 -3.43 15.27
N LYS A 123 -1.51 -2.18 15.05
CA LYS A 123 -1.90 -1.74 13.70
C LYS A 123 -0.70 -1.30 12.88
N MET A 124 0.26 -0.63 13.53
CA MET A 124 1.48 -0.16 12.89
C MET A 124 2.34 -1.31 12.34
N TYR A 125 2.51 -2.42 13.08
CA TYR A 125 3.31 -3.56 12.59
C TYR A 125 2.70 -4.24 11.37
N LYS A 126 1.36 -4.26 11.26
CA LYS A 126 0.67 -4.86 10.09
C LYS A 126 0.89 -4.02 8.84
N ILE A 127 0.79 -2.70 8.96
CA ILE A 127 1.06 -1.79 7.85
C ILE A 127 2.54 -1.90 7.45
N LEU A 128 3.45 -1.90 8.42
CA LEU A 128 4.89 -2.06 8.17
C LEU A 128 5.19 -3.39 7.45
N LEU A 129 4.59 -4.50 7.89
CA LEU A 129 4.74 -5.80 7.21
C LEU A 129 4.22 -5.77 5.77
N LEU A 130 3.07 -5.14 5.52
CA LEU A 130 2.53 -5.01 4.16
C LEU A 130 3.45 -4.18 3.26
N VAL A 131 4.02 -3.08 3.78
CA VAL A 131 4.99 -2.26 3.05
C VAL A 131 6.25 -3.06 2.74
N LEU A 132 6.83 -3.76 3.72
CA LEU A 132 8.03 -4.57 3.52
C LEU A 132 7.82 -5.69 2.50
N VAL A 133 6.67 -6.36 2.51
CA VAL A 133 6.33 -7.39 1.52
C VAL A 133 6.18 -6.77 0.12
N SER A 134 5.58 -5.59 0.00
CA SER A 134 5.43 -4.92 -1.30
C SER A 134 6.78 -4.53 -1.92
N ILE A 135 7.75 -4.11 -1.10
CA ILE A 135 9.11 -3.78 -1.57
C ILE A 135 9.83 -5.04 -2.04
N ALA A 136 9.71 -6.16 -1.30
CA ALA A 136 10.36 -7.42 -1.66
C ALA A 136 9.90 -7.99 -3.02
N VAL A 137 8.68 -7.71 -3.47
CA VAL A 137 8.15 -8.16 -4.76
C VAL A 137 8.69 -7.31 -5.93
N ALA A 138 9.07 -6.05 -5.69
CA ALA A 138 9.57 -5.16 -6.73
C ALA A 138 10.95 -5.59 -7.29
N ASP A 139 11.78 -6.24 -6.46
CA ASP A 139 13.12 -6.68 -6.85
C ASP A 139 13.14 -7.89 -7.81
N ALA A 140 12.01 -8.57 -8.01
CA ALA A 140 11.94 -9.72 -8.92
C ALA A 140 11.99 -9.32 -10.41
N ALA A 141 11.86 -8.03 -10.73
CA ALA A 141 11.84 -7.53 -12.11
C ALA A 141 13.21 -7.07 -12.63
N VAL A 142 14.25 -7.06 -11.79
CA VAL A 142 15.59 -6.62 -12.20
C VAL A 142 16.45 -7.84 -12.52
N CYS A 143 16.92 -7.90 -13.77
CA CYS A 143 17.90 -8.89 -14.22
C CYS A 143 19.18 -8.77 -13.39
N ARG A 144 19.54 -9.83 -12.66
CA ARG A 144 20.80 -9.90 -11.91
C ARG A 144 21.91 -10.42 -12.82
N LYS A 145 23.16 -10.16 -12.45
CA LYS A 145 24.34 -10.60 -13.24
C LYS A 145 24.42 -12.12 -13.39
N ASP A 146 23.89 -12.87 -12.43
CA ASP A 146 23.86 -14.32 -12.40
C ASP A 146 22.62 -14.94 -13.07
N THR A 147 21.65 -14.13 -13.52
CA THR A 147 20.39 -14.63 -14.09
C THR A 147 20.62 -15.58 -15.25
N CYS A 148 21.57 -15.27 -16.15
CA CYS A 148 21.84 -16.12 -17.32
C CYS A 148 22.36 -17.53 -16.98
N SER A 149 22.92 -17.75 -15.79
CA SER A 149 23.38 -19.08 -15.37
C SER A 149 22.24 -20.07 -15.10
N THR A 150 21.04 -19.55 -14.82
CA THR A 150 19.86 -20.35 -14.46
C THR A 150 18.84 -20.45 -15.61
N VAL A 151 18.92 -19.55 -16.58
CA VAL A 151 18.00 -19.49 -17.71
C VAL A 151 18.35 -20.57 -18.73
N ARG A 152 17.36 -21.36 -19.13
CA ARG A 152 17.50 -22.32 -20.23
C ARG A 152 16.97 -21.71 -21.51
N CYS A 153 17.87 -21.35 -22.41
CA CYS A 153 17.51 -20.79 -23.70
C CYS A 153 17.12 -21.90 -24.68
N LYS A 154 16.09 -21.66 -25.49
CA LYS A 154 15.78 -22.45 -26.67
C LYS A 154 16.53 -21.85 -27.86
N ALA A 155 17.03 -22.69 -28.77
CA ALA A 155 17.57 -22.20 -30.04
C ALA A 155 16.51 -21.36 -30.77
N ALA A 156 16.90 -20.17 -31.22
CA ALA A 156 16.01 -19.27 -31.94
C ALA A 156 15.96 -19.67 -33.41
N GLU A 157 14.76 -19.98 -33.90
CA GLU A 157 14.50 -20.28 -35.31
C GLU A 157 13.64 -19.16 -35.88
N CYS A 158 14.27 -18.21 -36.57
CA CYS A 158 13.60 -17.00 -37.06
C CYS A 158 12.91 -17.25 -38.41
N LYS A 159 11.75 -16.61 -38.61
CA LYS A 159 11.04 -16.63 -39.89
C LYS A 159 11.70 -15.69 -40.90
N LYS A 160 11.28 -15.78 -42.17
CA LYS A 160 11.81 -14.95 -43.28
C LYS A 160 11.65 -13.44 -43.06
N ASP A 161 10.70 -13.03 -42.23
CA ASP A 161 10.36 -11.64 -41.90
C ASP A 161 10.88 -11.19 -40.52
N GLU A 162 11.72 -12.00 -39.88
CA GLU A 162 12.32 -11.73 -38.58
C GLU A 162 13.83 -11.66 -38.69
N ILE A 163 14.45 -10.82 -37.85
CA ILE A 163 15.90 -10.75 -37.70
C ILE A 163 16.33 -11.53 -36.47
N PHE A 164 17.44 -12.24 -36.61
CA PHE A 164 18.12 -12.88 -35.49
C PHE A 164 18.91 -11.82 -34.70
N VAL A 165 18.63 -11.73 -33.40
CA VAL A 165 19.30 -10.80 -32.48
C VAL A 165 19.99 -11.61 -31.40
N GLU A 166 21.34 -11.61 -31.43
CA GLU A 166 22.15 -12.23 -30.39
C GLU A 166 21.84 -11.58 -29.04
N LYS A 167 21.58 -12.38 -28.00
CA LYS A 167 21.24 -11.88 -26.66
C LYS A 167 20.07 -10.88 -26.65
N GLY A 168 19.14 -10.99 -27.61
CA GLY A 168 17.96 -10.12 -27.70
C GLY A 168 16.80 -10.48 -26.76
N GLY A 169 16.89 -11.64 -26.10
CA GLY A 169 15.83 -12.27 -25.30
C GLY A 169 15.85 -11.90 -23.81
N TYR A 170 15.30 -12.80 -22.99
CA TYR A 170 15.10 -12.55 -21.55
C TYR A 170 16.40 -12.13 -20.86
N CYS A 171 16.40 -10.92 -20.28
CA CYS A 171 17.54 -10.32 -19.58
C CYS A 171 18.86 -10.25 -20.38
N GLY A 172 18.78 -10.33 -21.72
CA GLY A 172 19.98 -10.41 -22.56
C GLY A 172 20.71 -11.76 -22.50
N CYS A 173 20.06 -12.82 -22.00
CA CYS A 173 20.68 -14.13 -21.84
C CYS A 173 20.50 -15.05 -23.04
N CYS A 174 19.42 -14.89 -23.80
CA CYS A 174 19.07 -15.76 -24.91
C CYS A 174 19.02 -14.97 -26.21
N ASP A 175 19.30 -15.65 -27.32
CA ASP A 175 19.02 -15.12 -28.64
C ASP A 175 17.52 -15.03 -28.87
N ALA A 176 17.09 -14.09 -29.70
CA ALA A 176 15.69 -13.87 -30.01
C ALA A 176 15.50 -13.48 -31.48
N CYS A 177 14.31 -13.76 -31.99
CA CYS A 177 13.86 -13.28 -33.29
C CYS A 177 12.99 -12.05 -33.08
N ARG A 178 13.23 -10.99 -33.85
CA ARG A 178 12.45 -9.75 -33.79
C ARG A 178 11.85 -9.43 -35.15
N LYS A 179 10.59 -9.00 -35.14
CA LYS A 179 9.96 -8.45 -36.35
C LYS A 179 10.48 -7.05 -36.62
N ILE A 180 10.91 -6.77 -37.86
CA ILE A 180 11.30 -5.41 -38.28
C ILE A 180 10.03 -4.55 -38.45
N ILE A 181 10.05 -3.36 -37.84
CA ILE A 181 9.04 -2.31 -37.99
C ILE A 181 9.62 -1.22 -38.89
N LYS A 182 8.88 -0.83 -39.91
CA LYS A 182 9.33 0.20 -40.86
C LYS A 182 9.18 1.60 -40.26
N GLU A 183 9.87 2.57 -40.85
CA GLU A 183 9.69 3.98 -40.51
C GLU A 183 8.21 4.42 -40.59
N GLY A 184 7.77 5.21 -39.62
CA GLY A 184 6.39 5.68 -39.48
C GLY A 184 5.41 4.68 -38.87
N GLU A 185 5.78 3.41 -38.70
CA GLU A 185 4.93 2.41 -38.05
C GLU A 185 5.06 2.46 -36.51
N SER A 186 4.04 1.94 -35.82
CA SER A 186 3.99 1.99 -34.35
C SER A 186 4.90 0.95 -33.70
N CYS A 187 5.74 1.40 -32.76
CA CYS A 187 6.66 0.56 -32.00
C CYS A 187 6.15 0.29 -30.57
N PRO A 188 6.37 -0.92 -30.01
CA PRO A 188 5.91 -1.27 -28.67
C PRO A 188 6.75 -0.57 -27.59
N LEU A 189 6.14 -0.41 -26.41
CA LEU A 189 6.83 0.13 -25.24
C LEU A 189 7.90 -0.85 -24.75
N GLU A 190 9.15 -0.39 -24.66
CA GLU A 190 10.23 -1.16 -24.03
C GLU A 190 9.98 -1.28 -22.52
N LEU A 191 9.39 -2.40 -22.11
CA LEU A 191 9.24 -2.74 -20.71
C LEU A 191 10.53 -3.38 -20.21
N ARG A 192 11.14 -2.77 -19.19
CA ARG A 192 12.35 -3.31 -18.55
C ARG A 192 12.12 -4.77 -18.11
N GLY A 193 12.98 -5.67 -18.58
CA GLY A 193 12.93 -7.10 -18.26
C GLY A 193 12.01 -7.95 -19.14
N VAL A 194 11.24 -7.34 -20.06
CA VAL A 194 10.47 -8.07 -21.08
C VAL A 194 11.12 -7.80 -22.44
N PRO A 195 11.71 -8.82 -23.10
CA PRO A 195 12.32 -8.62 -24.39
C PRO A 195 11.26 -8.19 -25.42
N PRO A 196 11.48 -7.12 -26.20
CA PRO A 196 10.54 -6.70 -27.22
C PRO A 196 10.48 -7.74 -28.35
N THR A 197 9.28 -8.00 -28.86
CA THR A 197 9.04 -8.94 -29.97
C THR A 197 9.30 -8.32 -31.35
N SER A 198 9.55 -7.02 -31.40
CA SER A 198 9.73 -6.25 -32.63
C SER A 198 10.69 -5.08 -32.39
N GLN A 199 11.39 -4.67 -33.43
CA GLN A 199 12.38 -3.59 -33.40
C GLN A 199 12.26 -2.76 -34.68
N CYS A 200 12.54 -1.46 -34.57
CA CYS A 200 12.59 -0.59 -35.74
C CYS A 200 13.71 -1.02 -36.71
N GLU A 201 13.55 -0.70 -37.98
CA GLU A 201 14.56 -0.92 -39.02
C GLU A 201 15.89 -0.21 -38.68
N GLU A 202 16.99 -0.72 -39.22
CA GLU A 202 18.33 -0.17 -38.97
C GLU A 202 18.39 1.33 -39.37
N GLY A 203 18.93 2.17 -38.48
CA GLY A 203 18.96 3.62 -38.66
C GLY A 203 17.70 4.37 -38.22
N THR A 204 16.77 3.70 -37.54
CA THR A 204 15.57 4.34 -36.97
C THR A 204 15.41 4.05 -35.48
N THR A 205 14.89 5.02 -34.73
CA THR A 205 14.65 4.95 -33.28
C THR A 205 13.16 5.11 -32.94
N CYS A 206 12.68 4.36 -31.95
CA CYS A 206 11.29 4.43 -31.48
C CYS A 206 11.03 5.68 -30.61
N MET A 207 10.54 6.76 -31.23
CA MET A 207 10.25 8.04 -30.58
C MET A 207 8.76 8.27 -30.35
N GLU A 208 8.41 9.13 -29.40
CA GLU A 208 7.03 9.52 -29.14
C GLU A 208 6.69 10.81 -29.90
N VAL A 209 5.81 10.69 -30.91
CA VAL A 209 5.32 11.78 -31.77
C VAL A 209 3.79 11.82 -31.65
N ASP A 210 3.22 12.96 -31.27
CA ASP A 210 1.76 13.15 -31.11
C ASP A 210 1.07 12.11 -30.20
N ASN A 211 1.69 11.77 -29.05
CA ASN A 211 1.25 10.71 -28.13
C ASN A 211 1.21 9.30 -28.74
N LYS A 212 1.93 9.06 -29.85
CA LYS A 212 2.12 7.75 -30.45
C LYS A 212 3.60 7.43 -30.54
N ARG A 213 3.98 6.19 -30.25
CA ARG A 213 5.36 5.74 -30.45
C ARG A 213 5.52 5.19 -31.86
N ILE A 214 6.37 5.83 -32.65
CA ILE A 214 6.67 5.45 -34.05
C ILE A 214 8.17 5.36 -34.28
N CYS A 215 8.59 4.57 -35.26
CA CYS A 215 9.98 4.53 -35.70
C CYS A 215 10.29 5.76 -36.57
N VAL A 216 11.30 6.54 -36.20
CA VAL A 216 11.75 7.76 -36.89
C VAL A 216 13.21 7.61 -37.28
N SER A 217 13.61 8.06 -38.46
CA SER A 217 15.03 8.04 -38.87
C SER A 217 15.91 8.88 -37.95
N ASP A 218 17.13 8.42 -37.67
CA ASP A 218 18.07 9.11 -36.77
C ASP A 218 18.68 10.40 -37.37
N CYS A 219 18.25 10.80 -38.58
CA CYS A 219 18.87 11.86 -39.38
C CYS A 219 18.01 13.13 -39.55
N ASP A 220 16.85 13.23 -38.88
CA ASP A 220 15.94 14.39 -38.94
C ASP A 220 16.10 15.38 -37.76
#